data_AF-A0A8X7N0B6-F1
#
_entry.id   AF-A0A8X7N0B6-F1
#
_cell.length_a   1.000
_cell.length_b   1.000
_cell.length_c   1.000
_cell.angle_alpha   90.00
_cell.angle_beta   90.00
_cell.angle_gamma   90.00
#
_symmetry.space_group_name_H-M   'P 1'
#
loop_
_entity.id
_entity.type
_entity.pdbx_description
1 polymer ?
#
loop_
_entity_poly.entity_id
_entity_poly.type
_entity_poly.pdbx_seq_one_letter_code
_entity_poly.pdbx_strand_id
1 'polypeptide(L)'
;MASEPSSGVLQARGTHTLFFYGTLVHPAILARVIGNQGAHLRVRNALLPAHATWHVQRVDYPALVSLSDRRPQQQQQQPDAPTSASLTAGDDAETVVPGTLISGLTDSDLRFLDLFEGDQYVRKEVSVQPVEEGDGISNALRPRDASLADILADLDPTANELLKSKLKLETVRAQTYVWCAPLSMLEDRRWIFAEFAREKAKRWIGAQADHEYTDVDRTRSGTA
;
A
#
# COMPACT_ATOMS: atom_id res chain seq x y z
N MET A 1 53.61 -8.86 19.23
CA MET A 1 52.15 -9.12 19.38
C MET A 1 51.46 -7.78 19.53
N ALA A 2 50.99 -7.21 18.42
CA ALA A 2 50.15 -6.02 18.44
C ALA A 2 48.77 -6.47 17.96
N SER A 3 47.77 -6.37 18.84
CA SER A 3 46.38 -6.64 18.54
C SER A 3 45.78 -5.39 17.89
N GLU A 4 45.30 -5.51 16.66
CA GLU A 4 44.53 -4.45 16.00
C GLU A 4 43.14 -4.33 16.61
N PRO A 5 42.58 -3.10 16.70
CA PRO A 5 41.20 -2.91 17.10
C PRO A 5 40.26 -3.34 15.97
N SER A 6 39.35 -4.25 16.29
CA SER A 6 38.24 -4.65 15.42
C SER A 6 37.34 -3.44 15.16
N SER A 7 37.54 -2.78 14.02
CA SER A 7 36.62 -1.78 13.48
C SER A 7 35.26 -2.43 13.29
N GLY A 8 34.32 -2.09 14.17
CA GLY A 8 32.92 -2.44 14.02
C GLY A 8 32.42 -1.90 12.69
N VAL A 9 32.08 -2.81 11.78
CA VAL A 9 31.34 -2.48 10.56
C VAL A 9 30.00 -1.92 11.03
N LEU A 10 29.87 -0.59 11.01
CA LEU A 10 28.57 0.07 11.00
C LEU A 10 27.86 -0.43 9.75
N GLN A 11 26.96 -1.41 9.91
CA GLN A 11 26.04 -1.80 8.85
C GLN A 11 25.36 -0.51 8.39
N ALA A 12 25.51 -0.18 7.10
CA ALA A 12 24.72 0.87 6.49
C ALA A 12 23.26 0.53 6.78
N ARG A 13 22.56 1.39 7.55
CA ARG A 13 21.14 1.22 7.84
C ARG A 13 20.41 1.11 6.52
N GLY A 14 19.86 -0.06 6.23
CA GLY A 14 19.19 -0.32 4.97
C GLY A 14 17.98 0.59 4.82
N THR A 15 17.80 1.17 3.64
CA THR A 15 16.53 1.78 3.27
C THR A 15 15.65 0.75 2.58
N HIS A 16 14.35 0.88 2.76
CA HIS A 16 13.34 -0.02 2.22
C HIS A 16 12.49 0.68 1.16
N THR A 17 11.88 -0.13 0.32
CA THR A 17 10.98 0.32 -0.76
C THR A 17 9.63 -0.36 -0.58
N LEU A 18 8.57 0.41 -0.32
CA LEU A 18 7.23 -0.09 -0.11
C LEU A 18 6.25 0.47 -1.13
N PHE A 19 5.22 -0.31 -1.47
CA PHE A 19 4.08 0.08 -2.26
C PHE A 19 2.85 0.23 -1.36
N PHE A 20 2.14 1.35 -1.50
CA PHE A 20 0.92 1.65 -0.77
C PHE A 20 -0.24 1.85 -1.75
N TYR A 21 -1.42 1.34 -1.38
CA TYR A 21 -2.64 1.32 -2.20
C TYR A 21 -3.88 1.84 -1.46
N GLY A 22 -3.72 2.20 -0.19
CA GLY A 22 -4.77 2.70 0.70
C GLY A 22 -4.54 4.16 1.09
N THR A 23 -4.82 4.51 2.34
CA THR A 23 -4.75 5.91 2.83
C THR A 23 -3.32 6.45 2.89
N LEU A 24 -2.32 5.58 3.07
CA LEU A 24 -0.89 5.95 3.10
C LEU A 24 -0.37 6.50 1.77
N VAL A 25 -1.14 6.43 0.68
CA VAL A 25 -0.81 7.16 -0.54
C VAL A 25 -0.88 8.67 -0.33
N HIS A 26 -1.58 9.18 0.68
CA HIS A 26 -1.69 10.61 0.98
C HIS A 26 -0.47 11.14 1.74
N PRO A 27 0.15 12.26 1.32
CA PRO A 27 1.46 12.68 1.85
C PRO A 27 1.37 13.14 3.31
N ALA A 28 0.24 13.73 3.73
CA ALA A 28 0.03 14.13 5.12
C ALA A 28 -0.25 12.95 6.05
N ILE A 29 -0.92 11.89 5.55
CA ILE A 29 -1.21 10.69 6.34
C ILE A 29 0.10 9.94 6.56
N LEU A 30 0.87 9.71 5.49
CA LEU A 30 2.19 9.11 5.57
C LEU A 30 3.10 9.88 6.54
N ALA A 31 3.17 11.21 6.41
CA ALA A 31 4.01 12.05 7.27
C ALA A 31 3.58 11.99 8.75
N ARG A 32 2.28 11.90 9.03
CA ARG A 32 1.75 11.72 10.39
C ARG A 32 2.21 10.37 10.96
N VAL A 33 2.02 9.29 10.19
CA VAL A 33 2.35 7.92 10.61
C VAL A 33 3.85 7.76 10.88
N ILE A 34 4.72 8.11 9.93
CA ILE A 34 6.18 7.97 10.11
C ILE A 34 6.78 9.03 11.05
N GLY A 35 5.98 10.02 11.42
CA GLY A 35 6.36 11.10 12.31
C GLY A 35 7.39 12.09 11.79
N ASN A 36 7.52 12.22 10.47
CA ASN A 36 8.38 13.22 9.85
C ASN A 36 7.82 13.60 8.47
N GLN A 37 8.36 14.65 7.84
CA GLN A 37 7.81 15.13 6.57
C GLN A 37 8.10 14.21 5.36
N GLY A 38 8.96 13.20 5.54
CA GLY A 38 9.38 12.28 4.47
C GLY A 38 10.29 12.94 3.45
N ALA A 39 11.16 13.88 3.86
CA ALA A 39 12.08 14.57 2.96
C ALA A 39 13.07 13.61 2.27
N HIS A 40 13.47 12.56 2.99
CA HIS A 40 14.32 11.46 2.53
C HIS A 40 13.60 10.46 1.62
N LEU A 41 12.27 10.47 1.62
CA LEU A 41 11.48 9.56 0.80
C LEU A 41 11.48 10.00 -0.66
N ARG A 42 11.34 9.04 -1.55
CA ARG A 42 11.07 9.28 -2.97
C ARG A 42 9.82 8.53 -3.37
N VAL A 43 8.85 9.28 -3.89
CA VAL A 43 7.49 8.81 -4.17
C VAL A 43 7.25 8.84 -5.67
N ARG A 44 6.76 7.71 -6.20
CA ARG A 44 6.29 7.57 -7.57
C ARG A 44 4.95 6.87 -7.58
N ASN A 45 4.14 7.16 -8.59
CA ASN A 45 2.96 6.35 -8.86
C ASN A 45 3.37 5.01 -9.47
N ALA A 46 2.66 3.94 -9.10
CA ALA A 46 2.94 2.59 -9.54
C ALA A 46 1.67 1.74 -9.61
N LEU A 47 1.76 0.63 -10.34
CA LEU A 47 0.74 -0.39 -10.43
C LEU A 47 1.26 -1.70 -9.82
N LEU A 48 0.38 -2.42 -9.13
CA LEU A 48 0.66 -3.76 -8.59
C LEU A 48 -0.19 -4.80 -9.35
N PRO A 49 0.39 -5.60 -10.26
CA PRO A 49 -0.34 -6.62 -11.02
C PRO A 49 -0.74 -7.83 -10.20
N ALA A 50 -1.74 -8.59 -10.68
CA ALA A 50 -2.21 -9.87 -10.12
C ALA A 50 -2.70 -9.81 -8.66
N HIS A 51 -3.11 -8.62 -8.22
CA HIS A 51 -3.68 -8.38 -6.90
C HIS A 51 -4.98 -7.61 -7.04
N ALA A 52 -5.78 -7.62 -5.98
CA ALA A 52 -6.96 -6.76 -5.91
C ALA A 52 -7.31 -6.38 -4.47
N THR A 53 -8.01 -5.26 -4.36
CA THR A 53 -8.52 -4.74 -3.10
C THR A 53 -10.00 -5.10 -2.91
N TRP A 54 -10.36 -5.41 -1.67
CA TRP A 54 -11.71 -5.81 -1.27
C TRP A 54 -12.18 -5.01 -0.07
N HIS A 55 -13.50 -4.80 0.03
CA HIS A 55 -14.07 -4.19 1.22
C HIS A 55 -13.96 -5.14 2.41
N VAL A 56 -13.46 -4.60 3.53
CA VAL A 56 -13.51 -5.27 4.83
C VAL A 56 -14.82 -4.86 5.51
N GLN A 57 -15.51 -5.83 6.12
CA GLN A 57 -16.81 -5.60 6.75
C GLN A 57 -16.70 -4.55 7.86
N ARG A 58 -17.63 -3.58 7.84
CA ARG A 58 -17.84 -2.56 8.89
C ARG A 58 -16.71 -1.54 9.06
N VAL A 59 -15.72 -1.52 8.18
CA VAL A 59 -14.60 -0.57 8.22
C VAL A 59 -14.36 0.09 6.87
N ASP A 60 -13.62 1.20 6.87
CA ASP A 60 -13.39 2.04 5.70
C ASP A 60 -11.95 1.94 5.19
N TYR A 61 -11.38 0.73 5.19
CA TYR A 61 -10.08 0.45 4.60
C TYR A 61 -10.07 -0.86 3.77
N PRO A 62 -9.21 -0.95 2.74
CA PRO A 62 -9.18 -2.07 1.81
C PRO A 62 -8.31 -3.25 2.27
N ALA A 63 -8.77 -4.47 2.02
CA ALA A 63 -7.91 -5.66 2.07
C ALA A 63 -7.27 -5.93 0.70
N LEU A 64 -5.95 -5.85 0.60
CA LEU A 64 -5.21 -6.32 -0.57
C LEU A 64 -5.00 -7.83 -0.51
N VAL A 65 -5.43 -8.53 -1.56
CA VAL A 65 -5.33 -9.99 -1.67
C VAL A 65 -4.74 -10.36 -3.02
N SER A 66 -3.84 -11.33 -3.05
CA SER A 66 -3.34 -11.92 -4.29
C SER A 66 -4.42 -12.77 -4.95
N LEU A 67 -4.58 -12.66 -6.26
CA LEU A 67 -5.61 -13.40 -7.00
C LEU A 67 -5.35 -14.90 -7.04
N SER A 68 -4.08 -15.33 -6.92
CA SER A 68 -3.73 -16.74 -6.77
C SER A 68 -4.17 -17.32 -5.42
N ASP A 69 -4.12 -16.51 -4.36
CA ASP A 69 -4.46 -16.96 -3.00
C ASP A 69 -5.98 -17.02 -2.81
N ARG A 70 -6.72 -16.11 -3.45
CA ARG A 70 -8.17 -16.00 -3.31
C ARG A 70 -8.95 -17.14 -3.99
N ARG A 71 -8.54 -17.56 -5.19
CA ARG A 71 -9.27 -18.54 -6.01
C ARG A 71 -9.51 -19.89 -5.30
N PRO A 72 -8.48 -20.55 -4.72
CA PRO A 72 -8.69 -21.82 -4.02
C PRO A 72 -9.60 -21.68 -2.80
N GLN A 73 -9.53 -20.54 -2.09
CA GLN A 73 -10.30 -20.31 -0.88
C GLN A 73 -11.78 -20.02 -1.16
N GLN A 74 -12.11 -19.35 -2.27
CA GLN A 74 -13.51 -19.19 -2.70
C GLN A 74 -14.15 -20.53 -3.11
N GLN A 75 -13.42 -21.38 -3.84
CA GLN A 75 -13.93 -22.71 -4.24
C GLN A 75 -14.18 -23.63 -3.05
N GLN A 76 -13.38 -23.53 -1.98
CA GLN A 76 -13.62 -24.28 -0.75
C GLN A 76 -14.85 -23.77 0.04
N GLN A 77 -15.14 -22.46 0.00
CA GLN A 77 -16.26 -21.88 0.75
C GLN A 77 -17.62 -22.06 0.06
N GLN A 78 -17.65 -22.17 -1.28
CA GLN A 78 -18.88 -22.39 -2.05
C GLN A 78 -18.65 -23.40 -3.19
N PRO A 79 -18.75 -24.72 -2.92
CA PRO A 79 -18.49 -25.75 -3.93
C PRO A 79 -19.54 -25.81 -5.05
N ASP A 80 -20.76 -25.33 -4.79
CA ASP A 80 -21.92 -25.39 -5.72
C ASP A 80 -22.24 -24.05 -6.41
N ALA A 81 -21.47 -22.99 -6.15
CA ALA A 81 -21.67 -21.72 -6.83
C ALA A 81 -21.33 -21.85 -8.32
N PRO A 82 -22.18 -21.37 -9.23
CA PRO A 82 -21.87 -21.42 -10.65
C PRO A 82 -20.59 -20.61 -10.89
N THR A 83 -19.69 -21.13 -11.73
CA THR A 83 -18.42 -20.49 -12.16
C THR A 83 -18.64 -19.20 -12.98
N SER A 84 -19.80 -18.56 -12.85
CA SER A 84 -20.34 -17.52 -13.73
C SER A 84 -19.85 -16.10 -13.40
N ALA A 85 -18.95 -15.94 -12.44
CA ALA A 85 -18.05 -14.80 -12.37
C ALA A 85 -16.59 -15.27 -12.53
N SER A 86 -16.35 -16.22 -13.45
CA SER A 86 -15.00 -16.64 -13.81
C SER A 86 -14.30 -15.46 -14.50
N LEU A 87 -13.72 -14.57 -13.70
CA LEU A 87 -12.48 -13.91 -14.05
C LEU A 87 -11.53 -15.04 -14.47
N THR A 88 -11.38 -15.21 -15.78
CA THR A 88 -10.49 -16.25 -16.29
C THR A 88 -9.07 -15.96 -15.79
N ALA A 89 -8.19 -16.96 -15.79
CA ALA A 89 -6.79 -16.72 -15.41
C ALA A 89 -6.11 -15.60 -16.23
N GLY A 90 -6.66 -15.24 -17.39
CA GLY A 90 -6.25 -14.08 -18.18
C GLY A 90 -6.70 -12.73 -17.60
N ASP A 91 -7.92 -12.66 -17.06
CA ASP A 91 -8.50 -11.44 -16.44
C ASP A 91 -7.79 -11.09 -15.11
N ASP A 92 -7.34 -12.12 -14.39
CA ASP A 92 -6.54 -11.96 -13.17
C ASP A 92 -5.15 -11.37 -13.45
N ALA A 93 -4.54 -11.72 -14.58
CA ALA A 93 -3.23 -11.19 -14.97
C ALA A 93 -3.30 -9.71 -15.39
N GLU A 94 -4.45 -9.29 -15.93
CA GLU A 94 -4.72 -7.89 -16.31
C GLU A 94 -5.24 -7.04 -15.16
N THR A 95 -5.68 -7.66 -14.06
CA THR A 95 -6.07 -6.93 -12.85
C THR A 95 -4.84 -6.33 -12.18
N VAL A 96 -4.88 -5.01 -11.97
CA VAL A 96 -3.81 -4.28 -11.29
C VAL A 96 -4.38 -3.33 -10.24
N VAL A 97 -3.61 -3.10 -9.17
CA VAL A 97 -3.96 -2.16 -8.10
C VAL A 97 -3.12 -0.89 -8.26
N PRO A 98 -3.75 0.29 -8.42
CA PRO A 98 -3.03 1.55 -8.43
C PRO A 98 -2.57 1.96 -7.04
N GLY A 99 -1.43 2.65 -6.97
CA GLY A 99 -0.88 3.12 -5.71
C GLY A 99 0.40 3.92 -5.88
N THR A 100 1.12 4.10 -4.77
CA THR A 100 2.39 4.83 -4.71
C THR A 100 3.52 3.89 -4.28
N LEU A 101 4.59 3.88 -5.06
CA LEU A 101 5.88 3.30 -4.70
C LEU A 101 6.73 4.33 -3.97
N ILE A 102 7.21 3.96 -2.78
CA ILE A 102 7.97 4.82 -1.89
C ILE A 102 9.29 4.14 -1.54
N SER A 103 10.41 4.75 -1.94
CA SER A 103 11.75 4.32 -1.54
C SER A 103 12.36 5.27 -0.51
N GLY A 104 13.39 4.78 0.19
CA GLY A 104 14.11 5.56 1.22
C GLY A 104 13.55 5.37 2.63
N LEU A 105 12.58 4.47 2.85
CA LEU A 105 12.02 4.22 4.17
C LEU A 105 13.09 3.64 5.10
N THR A 106 13.26 4.23 6.27
CA THR A 106 14.19 3.71 7.29
C THR A 106 13.53 2.63 8.13
N ASP A 107 14.32 1.85 8.86
CA ASP A 107 13.79 0.93 9.88
C ASP A 107 12.90 1.65 10.91
N SER A 108 13.16 2.94 11.16
CA SER A 108 12.32 3.74 12.06
C SER A 108 10.96 4.07 11.47
N ASP A 109 10.91 4.42 10.18
CA ASP A 109 9.65 4.65 9.48
C ASP A 109 8.84 3.35 9.44
N LEU A 110 9.49 2.21 9.15
CA LEU A 110 8.84 0.90 9.10
C LEU A 110 8.19 0.49 10.41
N ARG A 111 8.83 0.74 11.58
CA ARG A 111 8.21 0.40 12.88
C ARG A 111 6.87 1.08 13.09
N PHE A 112 6.73 2.35 12.67
CA PHE A 112 5.46 3.06 12.79
C PHE A 112 4.44 2.62 11.75
N LEU A 113 4.89 2.25 10.55
CA LEU A 113 4.01 1.68 9.53
C LEU A 113 3.48 0.31 9.94
N ASP A 114 4.33 -0.56 10.48
CA ASP A 114 3.94 -1.88 11.00
C ASP A 114 2.90 -1.73 12.13
N LEU A 115 3.11 -0.77 13.01
CA LEU A 115 2.16 -0.47 14.10
C LEU A 115 0.83 0.07 13.57
N PHE A 116 0.87 0.94 12.56
CA PHE A 116 -0.32 1.53 11.95
C PHE A 116 -1.19 0.50 11.23
N GLU A 117 -0.57 -0.45 10.53
CA GLU A 117 -1.28 -1.51 9.78
C GLU A 117 -1.82 -2.60 10.71
N GLY A 118 -1.23 -2.78 11.89
CA GLY A 118 -1.72 -3.69 12.93
C GLY A 118 -1.50 -5.16 12.59
N ASP A 119 -2.36 -6.03 13.11
CA ASP A 119 -2.26 -7.49 12.99
C ASP A 119 -3.07 -8.08 11.82
N GLN A 120 -3.89 -7.27 11.16
CA GLN A 120 -4.73 -7.68 10.04
C GLN A 120 -3.98 -7.76 8.71
N TYR A 121 -2.78 -7.19 8.68
CA TYR A 121 -1.91 -7.16 7.51
C TYR A 121 -0.53 -7.71 7.85
N VAL A 122 0.11 -8.29 6.84
CA VAL A 122 1.51 -8.72 6.92
C VAL A 122 2.28 -8.14 5.75
N ARG A 123 3.49 -7.65 6.02
CA ARG A 123 4.38 -7.14 4.98
C ARG A 123 4.93 -8.29 4.14
N LYS A 124 4.70 -8.28 2.83
CA LYS A 124 5.21 -9.25 1.86
C LYS A 124 5.98 -8.56 0.74
N GLU A 125 6.93 -9.27 0.13
CA GLU A 125 7.58 -8.81 -1.09
C GLU A 125 6.63 -8.93 -2.30
N VAL A 126 6.69 -7.94 -3.18
CA VAL A 126 5.90 -7.83 -4.42
C VAL A 126 6.74 -7.24 -5.55
N SER A 127 6.32 -7.51 -6.78
CA SER A 127 6.86 -6.85 -7.98
C SER A 127 5.87 -5.78 -8.43
N VAL A 128 6.31 -4.52 -8.42
CA VAL A 128 5.49 -3.36 -8.79
C VAL A 128 6.03 -2.68 -10.01
N GLN A 129 5.16 -1.97 -10.72
CA GLN A 129 5.50 -1.32 -11.96
C GLN A 129 5.33 0.19 -11.83
N PRO A 130 6.44 0.94 -11.73
CA PRO A 130 6.39 2.40 -11.74
C PRO A 130 5.78 2.91 -13.05
N VAL A 131 4.92 3.92 -12.96
CA VAL A 131 4.28 4.52 -14.15
C VAL A 131 5.12 5.64 -14.77
N GLU A 132 6.08 6.15 -14.00
CA GLU A 132 7.02 7.22 -14.33
C GLU A 132 8.46 6.75 -14.16
N GLU A 133 9.34 7.21 -15.05
CA GLU A 133 10.78 7.00 -14.95
C GLU A 133 11.43 7.93 -13.90
N GLY A 134 12.64 7.58 -13.47
CA GLY A 134 13.41 8.33 -12.47
C GLY A 134 13.09 7.93 -11.03
N ASP A 135 13.62 8.70 -10.08
CA ASP A 135 13.54 8.37 -8.65
C ASP A 135 12.21 8.81 -8.01
N GLY A 136 11.48 9.74 -8.63
CA GLY A 136 10.26 10.34 -8.08
C GLY A 136 10.52 11.60 -7.26
N ILE A 137 9.46 12.09 -6.61
CA ILE A 137 9.49 13.35 -5.85
C ILE A 137 9.55 13.10 -4.34
N SER A 138 10.14 14.05 -3.61
CA SER A 138 10.16 13.98 -2.16
C SER A 138 8.75 14.07 -1.57
N ASN A 139 8.43 13.26 -0.56
CA ASN A 139 7.14 13.36 0.12
C ASN A 139 6.91 14.74 0.75
N ALA A 140 7.98 15.41 1.18
CA ALA A 140 7.91 16.75 1.74
C ALA A 140 7.45 17.82 0.73
N LEU A 141 7.61 17.57 -0.57
CA LEU A 141 7.25 18.49 -1.65
C LEU A 141 5.86 18.20 -2.25
N ARG A 142 5.20 17.12 -1.83
CA ARG A 142 3.87 16.75 -2.33
C ARG A 142 2.78 17.65 -1.72
N PRO A 143 1.75 18.05 -2.49
CA PRO A 143 0.65 18.86 -1.96
C PRO A 143 -0.10 18.13 -0.85
N ARG A 144 -0.33 18.80 0.29
CA ARG A 144 -0.96 18.20 1.49
C ARG A 144 -2.46 18.40 1.56
N ASP A 145 -2.95 19.34 0.77
CA ASP A 145 -4.35 19.67 0.53
C ASP A 145 -4.93 18.91 -0.67
N ALA A 146 -4.11 18.13 -1.37
CA ALA A 146 -4.59 17.23 -2.42
C ALA A 146 -5.65 16.28 -1.86
N SER A 147 -6.77 16.14 -2.56
CA SER A 147 -7.74 15.12 -2.16
C SER A 147 -7.17 13.73 -2.44
N LEU A 148 -7.55 12.72 -1.65
CA LEU A 148 -7.21 11.33 -1.96
C LEU A 148 -7.65 10.94 -3.39
N ALA A 149 -8.72 11.56 -3.91
CA ALA A 149 -9.26 11.21 -5.23
C ALA A 149 -8.30 11.65 -6.33
N ASP A 150 -7.71 12.84 -6.20
CA ASP A 150 -6.79 13.40 -7.19
C ASP A 150 -5.45 12.64 -7.24
N ILE A 151 -4.99 12.09 -6.11
CA ILE A 151 -3.67 11.46 -6.01
C ILE A 151 -3.51 10.26 -6.96
N LEU A 152 -4.57 9.45 -7.12
CA LEU A 152 -4.56 8.26 -7.97
C LEU A 152 -5.56 8.34 -9.13
N ALA A 153 -6.23 9.48 -9.37
CA ALA A 153 -7.25 9.63 -10.41
C ALA A 153 -6.74 9.20 -11.80
N ASP A 154 -5.49 9.53 -12.11
CA ASP A 154 -4.89 9.24 -13.41
C ASP A 154 -4.35 7.80 -13.55
N LEU A 155 -4.43 7.00 -12.47
CA LEU A 155 -3.93 5.62 -12.43
C LEU A 155 -5.00 4.55 -12.62
N ASP A 156 -6.23 4.91 -12.98
CA ASP A 156 -7.23 3.91 -13.35
C ASP A 156 -6.82 3.24 -14.68
N PRO A 157 -6.38 1.97 -14.65
CA PRO A 157 -5.93 1.26 -15.84
C PRO A 157 -7.09 0.99 -16.81
N THR A 158 -8.32 0.98 -16.31
CA THR A 158 -9.55 0.79 -17.11
C THR A 158 -9.81 2.01 -17.99
N ALA A 159 -9.45 3.19 -17.51
CA ALA A 159 -9.65 4.46 -18.19
C ALA A 159 -8.44 4.91 -19.03
N ASN A 160 -7.27 4.26 -18.88
CA ASN A 160 -6.01 4.73 -19.44
C ASN A 160 -5.26 3.63 -20.22
N GLU A 161 -5.53 3.55 -21.52
CA GLU A 161 -4.86 2.63 -22.46
C GLU A 161 -3.33 2.83 -22.54
N LEU A 162 -2.84 4.05 -22.26
CA LEU A 162 -1.40 4.31 -22.19
C LEU A 162 -0.77 3.60 -20.98
N LEU A 163 -1.45 3.55 -19.83
CA LEU A 163 -1.02 2.76 -18.67
C LEU A 163 -0.99 1.25 -18.99
N LYS A 164 -1.98 0.73 -19.72
CA LYS A 164 -1.98 -0.68 -20.16
C LYS A 164 -0.77 -1.02 -21.03
N SER A 165 -0.37 -0.14 -21.95
CA SER A 165 0.85 -0.35 -22.75
C SER A 165 2.14 -0.30 -21.92
N LYS A 166 2.15 0.50 -20.85
CA LYS A 166 3.24 0.56 -19.86
C LYS A 166 3.30 -0.65 -18.93
N LEU A 167 2.24 -1.46 -18.84
CA LEU A 167 2.23 -2.71 -18.05
C LEU A 167 3.26 -3.76 -18.53
N LYS A 168 3.96 -3.49 -19.63
CA LYS A 168 5.04 -4.35 -20.17
C LYS A 168 6.46 -3.88 -19.81
N LEU A 169 6.60 -2.82 -19.00
CA LEU A 169 7.88 -2.28 -18.53
C LEU A 169 8.50 -3.11 -17.39
N GLU A 170 9.75 -2.80 -17.06
CA GLU A 170 10.49 -3.41 -15.95
C GLU A 170 9.76 -3.25 -14.60
N THR A 171 9.76 -4.32 -13.81
CA THR A 171 9.19 -4.31 -12.46
C THR A 171 10.28 -4.07 -11.42
N VAL A 172 9.92 -3.38 -10.35
CA VAL A 172 10.77 -3.10 -9.20
C VAL A 172 10.33 -3.97 -8.04
N ARG A 173 11.29 -4.60 -7.34
CA ARG A 173 11.02 -5.28 -6.08
C ARG A 173 10.69 -4.26 -4.99
N ALA A 174 9.57 -4.47 -4.33
CA ALA A 174 9.11 -3.67 -3.20
C ALA A 174 8.46 -4.58 -2.16
N GLN A 175 8.06 -3.99 -1.03
CA GLN A 175 7.22 -4.63 -0.04
C GLN A 175 5.84 -3.97 -0.03
N THR A 176 4.81 -4.67 0.41
CA THR A 176 3.48 -4.07 0.66
C THR A 176 2.78 -4.81 1.79
N TYR A 177 1.77 -4.18 2.38
CA TYR A 177 0.92 -4.78 3.41
C TYR A 177 -0.17 -5.59 2.75
N VAL A 178 -0.18 -6.90 2.95
CA VAL A 178 -1.16 -7.82 2.37
C VAL A 178 -2.06 -8.33 3.49
N TRP A 179 -3.37 -8.41 3.21
CA TRP A 179 -4.34 -8.92 4.18
C TRP A 179 -4.00 -10.35 4.61
N CYS A 180 -3.92 -10.59 5.91
CA CYS A 180 -3.66 -11.91 6.49
C CYS A 180 -4.75 -12.39 7.46
N ALA A 181 -5.70 -11.52 7.82
CA ALA A 181 -6.87 -11.89 8.61
C ALA A 181 -7.85 -12.79 7.80
N PRO A 182 -8.85 -13.43 8.45
CA PRO A 182 -9.76 -14.35 7.78
C PRO A 182 -10.51 -13.72 6.60
N LEU A 183 -10.59 -14.43 5.47
CA LEU A 183 -11.35 -13.96 4.30
C LEU A 183 -12.85 -13.77 4.58
N SER A 184 -13.40 -14.43 5.61
CA SER A 184 -14.80 -14.26 6.02
C SER A 184 -15.12 -12.85 6.53
N MET A 185 -14.09 -12.03 6.83
CA MET A 185 -14.25 -10.61 7.15
C MET A 185 -14.34 -9.73 5.91
N LEU A 186 -14.13 -10.27 4.72
CA LEU A 186 -14.24 -9.53 3.47
C LEU A 186 -15.67 -9.58 2.95
N GLU A 187 -16.11 -8.50 2.32
CA GLU A 187 -17.30 -8.48 1.49
C GLU A 187 -16.96 -9.08 0.11
N ASP A 188 -17.94 -9.67 -0.55
CA ASP A 188 -17.80 -10.07 -1.97
C ASP A 188 -17.97 -8.84 -2.90
N ARG A 189 -17.25 -7.78 -2.57
CA ARG A 189 -17.29 -6.50 -3.26
C ARG A 189 -15.87 -5.93 -3.38
N ARG A 190 -15.45 -5.69 -4.62
CA ARG A 190 -14.18 -5.02 -4.94
C ARG A 190 -14.17 -3.64 -4.28
N TRP A 191 -13.03 -3.30 -3.71
CA TRP A 191 -12.75 -1.94 -3.27
C TRP A 191 -12.14 -1.17 -4.42
N ILE A 192 -12.83 -0.13 -4.88
CA ILE A 192 -12.33 0.77 -5.92
C ILE A 192 -11.85 2.04 -5.23
N PHE A 193 -10.55 2.32 -5.34
CA PHE A 193 -9.94 3.43 -4.62
C PHE A 193 -10.58 4.78 -4.97
N ALA A 194 -10.89 5.03 -6.24
CA ALA A 194 -11.53 6.27 -6.68
C ALA A 194 -12.89 6.52 -6.00
N GLU A 195 -13.69 5.46 -5.79
CA GLU A 195 -14.97 5.56 -5.09
C GLU A 195 -14.78 5.92 -3.62
N PHE A 196 -13.87 5.22 -2.93
CA PHE A 196 -13.48 5.52 -1.55
C PHE A 196 -13.02 6.97 -1.41
N ALA A 197 -12.12 7.38 -2.30
CA ALA A 197 -11.47 8.67 -2.21
C ALA A 197 -12.47 9.82 -2.39
N ARG A 198 -13.52 9.62 -3.19
CA ARG A 198 -14.63 10.56 -3.34
C ARG A 198 -15.54 10.61 -2.11
N GLU A 199 -15.86 9.46 -1.53
CA GLU A 199 -16.94 9.34 -0.54
C GLU A 199 -16.48 9.43 0.92
N LYS A 200 -15.30 8.89 1.23
CA LYS A 200 -14.88 8.63 2.62
C LYS A 200 -13.53 9.27 3.00
N ALA A 201 -12.81 9.86 2.05
CA ALA A 201 -11.50 10.49 2.30
C ALA A 201 -11.50 11.54 3.42
N LYS A 202 -12.60 12.28 3.60
CA LYS A 202 -12.71 13.33 4.63
C LYS A 202 -12.56 12.82 6.06
N ARG A 203 -12.76 11.52 6.30
CA ARG A 203 -12.58 10.89 7.63
C ARG A 203 -11.12 10.72 8.01
N TRP A 204 -10.23 10.71 7.02
CA TRP A 204 -8.80 10.45 7.19
C TRP A 204 -7.95 11.73 7.13
N ILE A 205 -8.51 12.81 6.58
CA ILE A 205 -7.84 14.09 6.35
C ILE A 205 -8.46 15.16 7.25
N GLY A 206 -7.72 15.59 8.28
CA GLY A 206 -8.11 16.70 9.17
C GLY A 206 -8.15 16.32 10.66
N ALA A 207 -8.58 17.28 11.50
CA ALA A 207 -8.58 17.15 12.96
C ALA A 207 -9.58 16.12 13.53
N GLN A 208 -10.43 15.51 12.70
CA GLN A 208 -11.42 14.51 13.13
C GLN A 208 -10.93 13.06 13.00
N ALA A 209 -9.73 12.84 12.46
CA ALA A 209 -9.20 11.51 12.16
C ALA A 209 -8.46 10.84 13.33
N ASP A 210 -8.50 11.40 14.54
CA ASP A 210 -7.58 11.05 15.63
C ASP A 210 -7.66 9.60 16.12
N HIS A 211 -8.82 8.95 16.03
CA HIS A 211 -8.98 7.56 16.47
C HIS A 211 -8.07 6.58 15.70
N GLU A 212 -7.87 6.81 14.39
CA GLU A 212 -7.07 5.95 13.51
C GLU A 212 -5.55 6.01 13.78
N TYR A 213 -5.09 7.00 14.55
CA TYR A 213 -3.66 7.20 14.84
C TYR A 213 -3.29 6.90 16.29
N THR A 214 -4.25 6.41 17.09
CA THR A 214 -4.11 6.29 18.56
C THR A 214 -2.84 5.56 18.99
N ASP A 215 -2.56 4.40 18.41
CA ASP A 215 -1.42 3.57 18.83
C ASP A 215 -0.08 4.15 18.37
N VAL A 216 -0.05 4.76 17.17
CA VAL A 216 1.12 5.49 16.64
C VAL A 216 1.43 6.70 17.51
N ASP A 217 0.42 7.51 17.84
CA ASP A 217 0.54 8.72 18.64
C ASP A 217 0.92 8.40 20.11
N ARG A 218 0.41 7.30 20.68
CA ARG A 218 0.82 6.80 22.02
C ARG A 218 2.28 6.35 22.04
N THR A 219 2.68 5.51 21.09
CA THR A 219 4.07 5.01 20.98
C THR A 219 5.06 6.17 20.83
N ARG A 220 4.64 7.22 20.13
CA ARG A 220 5.45 8.42 19.92
C ARG A 220 5.55 9.33 21.15
N SER A 221 4.49 9.44 21.95
CA SER A 221 4.46 10.30 23.15
C SER A 221 5.17 9.67 24.36
N GLY A 222 5.67 8.43 24.23
CA GLY A 222 6.42 7.76 25.31
C GLY A 222 5.56 7.33 26.49
N THR A 223 4.24 7.30 26.33
CA THR A 223 3.29 6.80 27.33
C THR A 223 3.02 5.32 27.09
N ALA A 224 4.03 4.49 27.38
CA ALA A 224 3.89 3.03 27.46
C ALA A 224 3.59 2.60 28.90
#